data_AF-A0A956K9N9-F1
#
_entry.id   AF-A0A956K9N9-F1
#
_cell.length_a   1.000
_cell.length_b   1.000
_cell.length_c   1.000
_cell.angle_alpha   90.00
_cell.angle_beta   90.00
_cell.angle_gamma   90.00
#
_symmetry.space_group_name_H-M   'P 1'
#
loop_
_entity.id
_entity.type
_entity.pdbx_description
1 polymer ?
#
loop_
_entity_poly.entity_id
_entity_poly.type
_entity_poly.pdbx_seq_one_letter_code
_entity_poly.pdbx_strand_id
1 'polypeptide(L)'
;RPDAPIGIKAVVMTLMLSLVQHFDFSEREQDVLQLILLGRDNDLISQRLGIGVAATRWHVHAVFNKTETSSRKDLIDLGLRLSAHTERAQA
;
A
#
# COMPACT_ATOMS: atom_id res chain seq x y z
N ARG A 1 -14.40 -15.63 -19.17
CA ARG A 1 -15.53 -15.19 -18.30
C ARG A 1 -15.02 -13.94 -17.56
N PRO A 2 -15.54 -12.73 -17.81
CA PRO A 2 -15.01 -11.48 -17.24
C PRO A 2 -15.36 -11.28 -15.74
N ASP A 3 -15.78 -12.33 -15.05
CA ASP A 3 -16.28 -12.40 -13.67
C ASP A 3 -15.45 -13.36 -12.79
N ALA A 4 -14.21 -13.70 -13.19
CA ALA A 4 -13.30 -14.38 -12.29
C ALA A 4 -13.09 -13.49 -11.04
N PRO A 5 -13.29 -14.01 -9.81
CA PRO A 5 -13.11 -13.20 -8.61
C PRO A 5 -11.68 -12.64 -8.62
N ILE A 6 -11.58 -11.32 -8.65
CA ILE A 6 -10.30 -10.63 -8.52
C ILE A 6 -9.76 -11.02 -7.15
N GLY A 7 -8.77 -11.92 -7.13
CA GLY A 7 -8.17 -12.34 -5.87
C GLY A 7 -7.62 -11.14 -5.12
N ILE A 8 -7.60 -11.19 -3.78
CA ILE A 8 -7.07 -10.11 -2.93
C ILE A 8 -5.68 -9.66 -3.39
N LYS A 9 -4.85 -10.59 -3.90
CA LYS A 9 -3.53 -10.27 -4.47
C LYS A 9 -3.60 -9.30 -5.65
N ALA A 10 -4.58 -9.44 -6.55
CA ALA A 10 -4.76 -8.55 -7.68
C ALA A 10 -5.24 -7.17 -7.23
N VAL A 11 -6.18 -7.10 -6.27
CA VAL A 11 -6.60 -5.81 -5.69
C VAL A 11 -5.41 -5.08 -5.05
N VAL A 12 -4.66 -5.77 -4.19
CA VAL A 12 -3.48 -5.18 -3.54
C VAL A 12 -2.43 -4.73 -4.56
N MET A 13 -2.21 -5.51 -5.62
CA MET A 13 -1.30 -5.12 -6.70
C MET A 13 -1.76 -3.83 -7.37
N THR A 14 -3.04 -3.71 -7.72
CA THR A 14 -3.58 -2.48 -8.32
C THR A 14 -3.40 -1.26 -7.42
N LEU A 15 -3.74 -1.38 -6.14
CA LEU A 15 -3.55 -0.29 -5.17
C LEU A 15 -2.08 0.11 -5.02
N MET A 16 -1.19 -0.89 -4.94
CA MET A 16 0.25 -0.69 -4.83
C MET A 16 0.79 0.05 -6.05
N LEU A 17 0.40 -0.37 -7.26
CA LEU A 17 0.82 0.27 -8.50
C LEU A 17 0.34 1.73 -8.56
N SER A 18 -0.94 1.99 -8.26
CA SER A 18 -1.46 3.35 -8.26
C SER A 18 -0.76 4.24 -7.25
N LEU A 19 -0.46 3.76 -6.05
CA LEU A 19 0.28 4.53 -5.04
C LEU A 19 1.73 4.79 -5.47
N VAL A 20 2.45 3.78 -5.96
CA VAL A 20 3.85 3.92 -6.41
C VAL A 20 3.98 4.84 -7.63
N GLN A 21 2.95 4.93 -8.48
CA GLN A 21 2.93 5.88 -9.59
C GLN A 21 2.73 7.34 -9.17
N HIS A 22 2.10 7.58 -8.02
CA HIS A 22 1.78 8.94 -7.55
C HIS A 22 2.74 9.45 -6.48
N PHE A 23 3.43 8.56 -5.78
CA PHE A 23 4.33 8.90 -4.68
C PHE A 23 5.66 8.19 -4.82
N ASP A 24 6.72 8.89 -4.43
CA ASP A 24 8.08 8.35 -4.48
C ASP A 24 8.38 7.50 -3.25
N PHE A 25 8.34 6.18 -3.39
CA PHE A 25 8.68 5.23 -2.33
C PHE A 25 10.01 4.55 -2.60
N SER A 26 10.87 4.53 -1.59
CA SER A 26 12.03 3.65 -1.55
C SER A 26 11.62 2.17 -1.56
N GLU A 27 12.52 1.28 -1.95
CA GLU A 27 12.27 -0.17 -1.96
C GLU A 27 11.72 -0.66 -0.60
N ARG A 28 12.30 -0.18 0.50
CA ARG A 28 11.87 -0.57 1.84
C ARG A 28 10.48 -0.05 2.20
N GLU A 29 10.11 1.14 1.73
CA GLU A 29 8.76 1.67 1.92
C GLU A 29 7.74 0.91 1.06
N GLN A 30 8.12 0.44 -0.13
CA GLN A 30 7.25 -0.39 -0.98
C GLN A 30 6.97 -1.76 -0.32
N ASP A 31 7.98 -2.39 0.28
CA ASP A 31 7.81 -3.62 1.05
C ASP A 31 6.81 -3.43 2.21
N VAL A 32 6.98 -2.34 2.97
CA VAL A 32 6.09 -2.00 4.08
C VAL A 32 4.69 -1.67 3.58
N LEU A 33 4.57 -0.90 2.51
CA LEU A 33 3.30 -0.55 1.87
C LEU A 33 2.51 -1.80 1.47
N GLN A 34 3.16 -2.76 0.81
CA GLN A 34 2.52 -4.02 0.43
C GLN A 34 1.91 -4.74 1.64
N LEU A 35 2.65 -4.80 2.75
CA LEU A 35 2.18 -5.47 3.96
C LEU A 35 1.07 -4.68 4.68
N ILE A 36 1.10 -3.34 4.64
CA ILE A 36 -0.01 -2.51 5.12
C ILE A 36 -1.29 -2.81 4.32
N LEU A 37 -1.19 -2.85 2.99
CA LEU A 37 -2.33 -3.13 2.09
C LEU A 37 -2.88 -4.55 2.27
N LEU A 38 -2.06 -5.50 2.70
CA LEU A 38 -2.47 -6.85 3.12
C LEU A 38 -3.05 -6.90 4.54
N GLY A 39 -3.16 -5.76 5.22
CA GLY A 39 -3.74 -5.63 6.56
C GLY A 39 -2.82 -6.11 7.70
N ARG A 40 -1.50 -6.18 7.50
CA ARG A 40 -0.56 -6.70 8.53
C ARG A 40 -0.22 -5.63 9.54
N ASP A 41 -0.32 -5.93 10.84
CA ASP A 41 0.12 -5.02 11.90
C ASP A 41 1.65 -4.82 11.91
N ASN A 42 2.13 -3.89 12.75
CA ASN A 42 3.54 -3.52 12.79
C ASN A 42 4.44 -4.66 13.30
N ASP A 43 3.91 -5.55 14.14
CA ASP A 43 4.69 -6.66 14.68
C ASP A 43 4.91 -7.75 13.61
N LEU A 44 3.87 -8.05 12.83
CA LEU A 44 3.97 -8.98 11.71
C LEU A 44 4.79 -8.40 10.56
N ILE A 45 4.71 -7.09 10.30
CA ILE A 45 5.59 -6.41 9.33
C ILE A 45 7.05 -6.53 9.78
N SER A 46 7.33 -6.21 11.04
CA SER A 46 8.66 -6.30 11.65
C SER A 46 9.24 -7.70 11.49
N GLN A 47 8.47 -8.73 11.84
CA GLN A 47 8.87 -10.14 11.69
C GLN A 47 9.14 -10.50 10.23
N ARG A 48 8.25 -10.10 9.31
CA ARG A 48 8.34 -10.50 7.90
C ARG A 48 9.47 -9.82 7.15
N LEU A 49 9.84 -8.61 7.54
CA LEU A 49 10.95 -7.85 6.96
C LEU A 49 12.27 -8.04 7.70
N GLY A 50 12.28 -8.72 8.85
CA GLY A 50 13.48 -8.94 9.67
C GLY A 50 14.04 -7.65 10.27
N ILE A 51 13.20 -6.65 10.53
CA ILE A 51 13.60 -5.35 11.09
C ILE A 51 12.93 -5.13 12.45
N GLY A 52 13.46 -4.23 13.29
CA GLY A 52 12.84 -3.93 14.58
C GLY A 52 11.47 -3.26 14.47
N VAL A 53 10.62 -3.43 15.49
CA VAL A 53 9.29 -2.80 15.56
C VAL A 53 9.37 -1.27 15.52
N ALA A 54 10.40 -0.68 16.14
CA ALA A 54 10.64 0.76 16.08
C ALA A 54 10.93 1.25 14.64
N ALA A 55 11.79 0.54 13.92
CA ALA A 55 12.08 0.83 12.51
C ALA A 55 10.83 0.64 11.64
N THR A 56 10.03 -0.40 11.93
CA THR A 56 8.76 -0.63 11.25
C THR A 56 7.79 0.55 11.44
N ARG A 57 7.62 1.03 12.68
CA ARG A 57 6.80 2.22 12.96
C ARG A 57 7.30 3.44 12.20
N TRP A 58 8.61 3.63 12.12
CA TRP A 58 9.20 4.72 11.33
C TRP A 58 8.86 4.60 9.85
N HIS A 59 9.02 3.43 9.23
CA HIS A 59 8.66 3.23 7.83
C HIS A 59 7.15 3.41 7.58
N VAL A 60 6.30 2.89 8.47
CA VAL A 60 4.83 3.10 8.37
C VAL A 60 4.50 4.59 8.43
N HIS A 61 5.13 5.34 9.34
CA HIS A 61 4.96 6.78 9.43
C HIS A 61 5.51 7.53 8.20
N ALA A 62 6.63 7.08 7.63
CA ALA A 62 7.18 7.64 6.41
C ALA A 62 6.22 7.45 5.23
N VAL A 63 5.64 6.25 5.08
CA VAL A 63 4.59 5.98 4.08
C VAL A 63 3.41 6.93 4.28
N PHE A 64 2.88 7.02 5.50
CA PHE A 64 1.75 7.89 5.82
C PHE A 64 2.02 9.37 5.57
N ASN A 65 3.22 9.85 5.88
CA ASN A 65 3.63 11.21 5.58
C ASN A 65 3.68 11.48 4.08
N LYS A 66 4.27 10.57 3.30
CA LYS A 66 4.39 10.72 1.84
C LYS A 66 3.03 10.75 1.15
N THR A 67 2.06 10.00 1.68
CA THR A 67 0.70 9.92 1.14
C THR A 67 -0.28 10.90 1.78
N GLU A 68 0.19 11.72 2.73
CA GLU A 68 -0.66 12.64 3.51
C GLU A 68 -1.86 11.94 4.18
N THR A 69 -1.66 10.69 4.62
CA THR A 69 -2.70 9.89 5.28
C THR A 69 -2.41 9.69 6.75
N SER A 70 -3.45 9.50 7.57
CA SER A 70 -3.29 9.34 9.02
C SER A 70 -3.47 7.90 9.51
N SER A 71 -4.02 7.02 8.66
CA SER A 71 -4.37 5.66 9.04
C SER A 71 -4.28 4.68 7.87
N ARG A 72 -4.26 3.40 8.21
CA ARG A 72 -4.31 2.30 7.23
C ARG A 72 -5.56 2.37 6.35
N LYS A 73 -6.69 2.76 6.94
CA LYS A 73 -7.96 2.92 6.22
C LYS A 73 -7.84 4.05 5.20
N ASP A 74 -7.28 5.20 5.61
CA ASP A 74 -7.11 6.35 4.72
C ASP A 74 -6.17 6.03 3.55
N LEU A 75 -5.10 5.29 3.81
CA LEU A 75 -4.16 4.84 2.78
C LEU A 75 -4.82 3.90 1.75
N ILE A 76 -5.65 2.96 2.22
CA ILE A 76 -6.40 2.06 1.35
C ILE A 76 -7.42 2.85 0.52
N ASP A 77 -8.15 3.77 1.16
CA ASP A 77 -9.13 4.62 0.50
C ASP A 77 -8.50 5.53 -0.56
N LEU A 78 -7.33 6.11 -0.28
CA LEU A 78 -6.54 6.86 -1.24
C LEU A 78 -6.12 5.98 -2.42
N GLY A 79 -5.57 4.79 -2.16
CA GLY A 79 -5.19 3.85 -3.21
C GLY A 79 -6.36 3.51 -4.13
N LEU A 80 -7.55 3.29 -3.57
CA LEU A 80 -8.78 2.98 -4.33
C LEU A 80 -9.19 4.15 -5.23
N ARG A 81 -9.12 5.39 -4.71
CA ARG A 81 -9.40 6.59 -5.48
C ARG A 81 -8.42 6.74 -6.65
N LEU A 82 -7.12 6.59 -6.40
CA LEU A 82 -6.08 6.70 -7.44
C LEU A 82 -6.24 5.61 -8.52
N SER A 83 -6.53 4.36 -8.15
CA SER A 83 -6.73 3.30 -9.14
C SER A 83 -7.93 3.54 -10.05
N ALA A 84 -9.01 4.12 -9.51
CA ALA A 84 -10.20 4.46 -10.30
C ALA A 84 -9.94 5.61 -11.29
N HIS A 85 -9.00 6.51 -10.98
CA HIS A 85 -8.60 7.60 -11.88
C HIS A 85 -7.69 7.12 -13.02
N THR A 86 -6.81 6.15 -12.75
CA THR A 86 -5.97 5.53 -13.79
C THR A 86 -6.81 4.85 -14.86
N GLU A 87 -7.93 4.19 -14.50
CA GLU A 87 -8.83 3.56 -15.47
C GLU A 87 -9.50 4.59 -16.42
N ARG A 88 -9.84 5.79 -15.92
CA ARG A 88 -10.45 6.85 -16.74
C ARG A 88 -9.48 7.57 -17.66
N ALA A 89 -8.20 7.61 -17.31
CA ALA A 89 -7.16 8.23 -18.15
C ALA A 89 -6.69 7.30 -19.29
N GLN A 90 -7.05 6.01 -19.24
CA GLN A 90 -6.70 5.00 -20.25
C GLN A 90 -7.87 4.59 -21.16
N ALA A 91 -9.07 5.17 -20.96
CA ALA A 91 -10.28 4.97 -21.77
C ALA A 91 -10.54 6.20 -22.65
#